data_AF-A0A2D4GEA6-F1
#
_entry.id   AF-A0A2D4GEA6-F1
#
_cell.length_a   1.000
_cell.length_b   1.000
_cell.length_c   1.000
_cell.angle_alpha   90.00
_cell.angle_beta   90.00
_cell.angle_gamma   90.00
#
_symmetry.space_group_name_H-M   'P 1'
#
loop_
_entity.id
_entity.type
_entity.pdbx_description
1 polymer ?
#
loop_
_entity_poly.entity_id
_entity_poly.type
_entity_poly.pdbx_seq_one_letter_code
_entity_poly.pdbx_strand_id
1 'polypeptide(L)'
;LQSQDPPATMELAVLVLRDLLRSSAQLPEVARDIGTNHIPGLLTSLLALKVECQLPVLEGCQACMTFYPRACGSLRGKLATYFLSCMDAETPHLQQLACECYALLPSLGAGFAQGLKYRESWEQQAHSLLATLHRLLGRLYEGAETEPLHYDGPGEEVPLPPSRREEQAASLLLAKHRFAALAKCLCRMLRNDFGTPVAVPAQAILDLVCRALDVSVKSMSWFGDGPLRMLLLPSIHLEALDLLAALILACGPRLVRFGGALCRLFPQ
;
A
#
# COMPACT_ATOMS: atom_id res chain seq x y z
N LEU A 1 11.24 -15.92 20.73
CA LEU A 1 9.79 -15.76 20.51
C LEU A 1 9.22 -17.15 20.27
N GLN A 2 8.43 -17.68 21.20
CA GLN A 2 7.73 -18.96 21.00
C GLN A 2 6.28 -18.64 20.61
N SER A 3 5.68 -19.45 19.74
CA SER A 3 4.30 -19.23 19.26
C SER A 3 3.23 -19.33 20.36
N GLN A 4 3.61 -19.75 21.57
CA GLN A 4 2.71 -19.91 22.72
C GLN A 4 2.76 -18.74 23.71
N ASP A 5 3.68 -17.79 23.57
CA ASP A 5 3.77 -16.70 24.55
C ASP A 5 2.54 -15.78 24.48
N PRO A 6 2.14 -15.14 25.61
CA PRO A 6 1.02 -14.21 25.64
C PRO A 6 1.22 -12.99 24.71
N PRO A 7 0.15 -12.38 24.17
CA PRO A 7 0.24 -11.20 23.29
C PRO A 7 1.02 -10.03 23.90
N ALA A 8 0.83 -9.73 25.19
CA ALA A 8 1.56 -8.67 25.89
C ALA A 8 3.07 -8.93 25.96
N THR A 9 3.48 -10.20 26.09
CA THR A 9 4.89 -10.58 26.04
C THR A 9 5.46 -10.39 24.64
N MET A 10 4.68 -10.68 23.60
CA MET A 10 5.06 -10.46 22.21
C MET A 10 5.22 -8.98 21.87
N GLU A 11 4.30 -8.13 22.33
CA GLU A 11 4.41 -6.67 22.19
C GLU A 11 5.73 -6.16 22.79
N LEU A 12 6.02 -6.51 24.05
CA LEU A 12 7.27 -6.09 24.70
C LEU A 12 8.51 -6.62 23.97
N ALA A 13 8.48 -7.88 23.53
CA ALA A 13 9.61 -8.47 22.81
C ALA A 13 9.87 -7.78 21.47
N VAL A 14 8.82 -7.41 20.72
CA VAL A 14 8.94 -6.66 19.47
C VAL A 14 9.44 -5.24 19.71
N LEU A 15 8.99 -4.58 20.78
CA LEU A 15 9.51 -3.26 21.16
C LEU A 15 11.02 -3.31 21.44
N VAL A 16 11.48 -4.26 22.25
CA VAL A 16 12.91 -4.46 22.53
C VAL A 16 13.67 -4.83 21.26
N LEU A 17 13.11 -5.71 20.43
CA LEU A 17 13.70 -6.09 19.15
C LEU A 17 13.91 -4.89 18.23
N ARG A 18 12.93 -4.00 18.11
CA ARG A 18 13.04 -2.78 17.30
C ARG A 18 14.21 -1.91 17.77
N ASP A 19 14.34 -1.72 19.08
CA ASP A 19 15.39 -0.87 19.65
C ASP A 19 16.79 -1.51 19.48
N LEU A 20 16.88 -2.83 19.60
CA LEU A 20 18.09 -3.59 19.29
C LEU A 20 18.47 -3.45 17.82
N LEU A 21 17.53 -3.68 16.89
CA LEU A 21 17.77 -3.57 15.44
C LEU A 21 18.20 -2.17 15.04
N ARG A 22 17.59 -1.13 15.62
CA ARG A 22 17.97 0.27 15.40
C ARG A 22 19.41 0.53 15.84
N SER A 23 19.77 0.04 17.03
CA SER A 23 21.09 0.28 17.62
C SER A 23 22.17 -0.51 16.87
N SER A 24 21.90 -1.77 16.54
CA SER A 24 22.87 -2.62 15.84
C SER A 24 23.09 -2.21 14.38
N ALA A 25 22.11 -1.60 13.71
CA ALA A 25 22.27 -1.08 12.36
C ALA A 25 23.30 0.05 12.26
N GLN A 26 23.63 0.72 13.37
CA GLN A 26 24.64 1.78 13.43
C GLN A 26 26.08 1.24 13.54
N LEU A 27 26.26 -0.07 13.77
CA LEU A 27 27.54 -0.73 13.96
C LEU A 27 27.85 -1.62 12.74
N PRO A 28 28.77 -1.25 11.84
CA PRO A 28 28.91 -1.91 10.53
C PRO A 28 29.16 -3.43 10.57
N GLU A 29 30.07 -3.90 11.42
CA GLU A 29 30.38 -5.34 11.53
C GLU A 29 29.18 -6.13 12.10
N VAL A 30 28.54 -5.60 13.13
CA VAL A 30 27.35 -6.20 13.75
C VAL A 30 26.18 -6.19 12.77
N ALA A 31 25.99 -5.09 12.03
CA ALA A 31 24.93 -4.97 11.05
C ALA A 31 25.09 -5.97 9.90
N ARG A 32 26.33 -6.22 9.46
CA ARG A 32 26.62 -7.24 8.45
C ARG A 32 26.26 -8.64 8.98
N ASP A 33 26.71 -8.98 10.18
CA ASP A 33 26.43 -10.28 10.80
C ASP A 33 24.93 -10.51 11.02
N ILE A 34 24.23 -9.57 11.65
CA ILE A 34 22.78 -9.64 11.89
C ILE A 34 22.00 -9.73 10.58
N GLY A 35 22.34 -8.88 9.61
CA GLY A 35 21.68 -8.86 8.31
C GLY A 35 21.79 -10.20 7.59
N THR A 36 22.97 -10.80 7.56
CA THR A 36 23.20 -12.07 6.86
C THR A 36 22.65 -13.28 7.61
N ASN A 37 22.82 -13.32 8.94
CA ASN A 37 22.62 -14.55 9.71
C ASN A 37 21.28 -14.61 10.47
N HIS A 38 20.66 -13.47 10.76
CA HIS A 38 19.55 -13.42 11.72
C HIS A 38 18.24 -12.88 11.13
N ILE A 39 18.27 -11.84 10.28
CA ILE A 39 17.05 -11.17 9.79
C ILE A 39 16.08 -12.11 9.05
N PRO A 40 16.53 -12.99 8.11
CA PRO A 40 15.59 -13.88 7.43
C PRO A 40 14.90 -14.88 8.38
N GLY A 41 15.65 -15.40 9.35
CA GLY A 41 15.12 -16.31 10.37
C GLY A 41 14.11 -15.60 11.27
N LEU A 42 14.44 -14.40 11.73
CA LEU A 42 13.59 -13.56 12.56
C LEU A 42 12.26 -13.24 11.86
N LEU A 43 12.30 -12.78 10.60
CA LEU A 43 11.09 -12.52 9.82
C LEU A 43 10.24 -13.79 9.64
N THR A 44 10.88 -14.93 9.40
CA THR A 44 10.17 -16.21 9.29
C THR A 44 9.47 -16.57 10.61
N SER A 45 10.13 -16.34 11.76
CA SER A 45 9.52 -16.55 13.07
C SER A 45 8.38 -15.60 13.35
N LEU A 46 8.51 -14.31 13.00
CA LEU A 46 7.45 -13.31 13.15
C LEU A 46 6.21 -13.70 12.33
N LEU A 47 6.40 -14.05 11.05
CA LEU A 47 5.30 -14.46 10.17
C LEU A 47 4.63 -15.79 10.57
N ALA A 48 5.27 -16.57 11.44
CA ALA A 48 4.72 -17.81 11.98
C ALA A 48 3.98 -17.62 13.32
N LEU A 49 3.94 -16.39 13.85
CA LEU A 49 3.15 -16.09 15.06
C LEU A 49 1.66 -16.18 14.80
N LYS A 50 0.89 -16.34 15.87
CA LYS A 50 -0.57 -16.48 15.80
C LYS A 50 -1.24 -15.17 15.37
N VAL A 51 -2.47 -15.27 14.88
CA VAL A 51 -3.27 -14.15 14.35
C VAL A 51 -3.52 -13.07 15.41
N GLU A 52 -3.58 -13.42 16.69
CA GLU A 52 -3.76 -12.46 17.79
C GLU A 52 -2.55 -11.52 17.95
N CYS A 53 -1.40 -11.87 17.35
CA CYS A 53 -0.16 -11.09 17.40
C CYS A 53 0.08 -10.26 16.13
N GLN A 54 -0.95 -10.05 15.27
CA GLN A 54 -0.78 -9.33 13.99
C GLN A 54 -0.10 -7.96 14.12
N LEU A 55 -0.49 -7.17 15.12
CA LEU A 55 0.10 -5.85 15.32
C LEU A 55 1.60 -5.92 15.67
N PRO A 56 2.04 -6.68 16.70
CA PRO A 56 3.46 -6.94 16.95
C PRO A 56 4.21 -7.52 15.75
N VAL A 57 3.59 -8.41 14.98
CA VAL A 57 4.21 -8.97 13.78
C VAL A 57 4.50 -7.88 12.76
N LEU A 58 3.52 -7.02 12.47
CA LEU A 58 3.69 -5.90 11.55
C LEU A 58 4.77 -4.93 12.02
N GLU A 59 4.80 -4.57 13.30
CA GLU A 59 5.81 -3.67 13.88
C GLU A 59 7.22 -4.28 13.79
N GLY A 60 7.35 -5.58 14.08
CA GLY A 60 8.61 -6.31 13.97
C GLY A 60 9.09 -6.41 12.51
N CYS A 61 8.18 -6.71 11.58
CA CYS A 61 8.48 -6.70 10.15
C CYS A 61 8.90 -5.31 9.66
N GLN A 62 8.19 -4.26 10.08
CA GLN A 62 8.54 -2.87 9.75
C GLN A 62 9.96 -2.55 10.22
N ALA A 63 10.28 -2.86 11.48
CA ALA A 63 11.61 -2.62 12.03
C ALA A 63 12.71 -3.34 11.23
N CYS A 64 12.50 -4.62 10.88
CA CYS A 64 13.44 -5.37 10.04
C CYS A 64 13.62 -4.71 8.66
N MET A 65 12.55 -4.30 8.01
CA MET A 65 12.59 -3.68 6.68
C MET A 65 13.21 -2.29 6.70
N THR A 66 12.99 -1.50 7.76
CA THR A 66 13.56 -0.16 7.90
C THR A 66 15.05 -0.19 8.18
N PHE A 67 15.50 -1.05 9.11
CA PHE A 67 16.91 -1.07 9.54
C PHE A 67 17.78 -2.03 8.72
N TYR A 68 17.19 -3.08 8.16
CA TYR A 68 17.87 -4.13 7.38
C TYR A 68 17.16 -4.45 6.05
N PRO A 69 16.83 -3.45 5.19
CA PRO A 69 16.04 -3.67 3.98
C PRO A 69 16.66 -4.71 3.04
N ARG A 70 18.00 -4.71 2.91
CA ARG A 70 18.74 -5.64 2.06
C ARG A 70 18.56 -7.11 2.46
N ALA A 71 18.50 -7.38 3.76
CA ALA A 71 18.35 -8.74 4.28
C ALA A 71 16.93 -9.30 4.14
N CYS A 72 15.94 -8.44 3.89
CA CYS A 72 14.54 -8.83 3.79
C CYS A 72 14.13 -9.36 2.40
N GLY A 73 15.01 -9.24 1.39
CA GLY A 73 14.66 -9.49 -0.01
C GLY A 73 14.14 -10.88 -0.33
N SER A 74 14.69 -11.92 0.31
CA SER A 74 14.29 -13.32 0.09
C SER A 74 12.84 -13.61 0.54
N LEU A 75 12.28 -12.78 1.42
CA LEU A 75 10.94 -12.93 1.97
C LEU A 75 9.94 -11.92 1.40
N ARG A 76 10.35 -11.07 0.44
CA ARG A 76 9.52 -9.99 -0.12
C ARG A 76 8.12 -10.47 -0.55
N GLY A 77 8.03 -11.61 -1.22
CA GLY A 77 6.73 -12.17 -1.64
C GLY A 77 5.85 -12.60 -0.46
N LYS A 78 6.42 -13.25 0.56
CA LYS A 78 5.67 -13.66 1.76
C LYS A 78 5.20 -12.45 2.58
N LEU A 79 6.05 -11.44 2.69
CA LEU A 79 5.73 -10.16 3.33
C LEU A 79 4.57 -9.46 2.60
N ALA A 80 4.64 -9.38 1.26
CA ALA A 80 3.57 -8.79 0.45
C ALA A 80 2.22 -9.47 0.71
N THR A 81 2.17 -10.81 0.63
CA THR A 81 0.95 -11.57 0.90
C THR A 81 0.40 -11.33 2.32
N TYR A 82 1.29 -11.28 3.31
CA TYR A 82 0.89 -11.03 4.70
C TYR A 82 0.36 -9.61 4.92
N PHE A 83 1.02 -8.59 4.36
CA PHE A 83 0.55 -7.22 4.48
C PHE A 83 -0.79 -7.02 3.79
N LEU A 84 -1.00 -7.60 2.60
CA LEU A 84 -2.29 -7.54 1.90
C LEU A 84 -3.42 -8.22 2.69
N SER A 85 -3.15 -9.33 3.38
CA SER A 85 -4.17 -9.96 4.23
C SER A 85 -4.51 -9.10 5.46
N CYS A 86 -3.54 -8.34 5.97
CA CYS A 86 -3.73 -7.40 7.08
C CYS A 86 -4.43 -6.10 6.65
N MET A 87 -4.39 -5.72 5.37
CA MET A 87 -5.08 -4.53 4.86
C MET A 87 -6.61 -4.65 4.89
N ASP A 88 -7.14 -5.88 4.90
CA ASP A 88 -8.58 -6.17 5.01
C ASP A 88 -9.08 -6.16 6.47
N ALA A 89 -8.20 -5.89 7.45
CA ALA A 89 -8.60 -5.86 8.85
C ALA A 89 -9.47 -4.65 9.17
N GLU A 90 -10.47 -4.87 10.04
CA GLU A 90 -11.39 -3.80 10.47
C GLU A 90 -10.71 -2.78 11.42
N THR A 91 -9.57 -3.17 12.03
CA THR A 91 -8.79 -2.31 12.93
C THR A 91 -8.01 -1.26 12.14
N PRO A 92 -8.32 0.05 12.26
CA PRO A 92 -7.73 1.09 11.41
C PRO A 92 -6.20 1.22 11.57
N HIS A 93 -5.71 1.08 12.80
CA HIS A 93 -4.27 1.16 13.08
C HIS A 93 -3.49 0.01 12.42
N LEU A 94 -4.04 -1.20 12.45
CA LEU A 94 -3.44 -2.39 11.83
C LEU A 94 -3.40 -2.23 10.30
N GLN A 95 -4.50 -1.78 9.69
CA GLN A 95 -4.54 -1.48 8.27
C GLN A 95 -3.50 -0.42 7.89
N GLN A 96 -3.40 0.67 8.65
CA GLN A 96 -2.43 1.74 8.38
C GLN A 96 -1.00 1.20 8.40
N LEU A 97 -0.65 0.42 9.42
CA LEU A 97 0.69 -0.15 9.54
C LEU A 97 0.97 -1.16 8.41
N ALA A 98 -0.02 -1.96 8.02
CA ALA A 98 0.10 -2.85 6.86
C ALA A 98 0.36 -2.08 5.56
N CYS A 99 -0.29 -0.93 5.35
CA CYS A 99 -0.06 -0.05 4.20
C CYS A 99 1.35 0.54 4.21
N GLU A 100 1.83 0.98 5.37
CA GLU A 100 3.20 1.50 5.54
C GLU A 100 4.23 0.42 5.26
N CYS A 101 4.03 -0.80 5.78
CA CYS A 101 4.87 -1.95 5.50
C CYS A 101 4.89 -2.32 4.01
N TYR A 102 3.74 -2.33 3.34
CA TYR A 102 3.65 -2.65 1.92
C TYR A 102 4.37 -1.61 1.05
N ALA A 103 4.30 -0.32 1.41
CA ALA A 103 5.01 0.75 0.71
C ALA A 103 6.54 0.62 0.80
N LEU A 104 7.09 -0.13 1.76
CA LEU A 104 8.53 -0.36 1.90
C LEU A 104 9.07 -1.49 1.00
N LEU A 105 8.20 -2.38 0.51
CA LEU A 105 8.58 -3.57 -0.28
C LEU A 105 9.52 -3.29 -1.47
N PRO A 106 9.40 -2.17 -2.21
CA PRO A 106 10.30 -1.91 -3.33
C PRO A 106 11.76 -1.67 -2.91
N SER A 107 11.99 -1.33 -1.65
CA SER A 107 13.32 -1.05 -1.09
C SER A 107 14.06 -2.32 -0.64
N LEU A 108 13.40 -3.48 -0.65
CA LEU A 108 13.92 -4.70 -0.05
C LEU A 108 14.84 -5.48 -0.98
N GLY A 109 15.80 -6.19 -0.39
CA GLY A 109 16.77 -7.02 -1.11
C GLY A 109 17.98 -6.23 -1.59
N ALA A 110 18.88 -6.89 -2.32
CA ALA A 110 20.04 -6.25 -2.92
C ALA A 110 19.67 -5.73 -4.32
N GLY A 111 19.60 -4.42 -4.47
CA GLY A 111 19.71 -3.78 -5.78
C GLY A 111 21.13 -4.01 -6.28
N PHE A 112 21.29 -4.34 -7.56
CA PHE A 112 22.62 -4.34 -8.17
C PHE A 112 23.23 -2.93 -8.13
N ALA A 113 24.52 -2.84 -8.44
CA ALA A 113 25.24 -1.58 -8.54
C ALA A 113 24.39 -0.50 -9.26
N GLN A 114 24.31 0.69 -8.67
CA GLN A 114 23.54 1.87 -9.13
C GLN A 114 22.01 1.88 -8.90
N GLY A 115 21.44 0.89 -8.21
CA GLY A 115 20.06 0.98 -7.70
C GLY A 115 18.93 0.84 -8.75
N LEU A 116 19.26 0.46 -9.99
CA LEU A 116 18.31 0.27 -11.09
C LEU A 116 17.14 -0.66 -10.71
N LYS A 117 17.42 -1.80 -10.08
CA LYS A 117 16.39 -2.74 -9.62
C LYS A 117 15.43 -2.16 -8.59
N TYR A 118 15.87 -1.23 -7.75
CA TYR A 118 14.97 -0.58 -6.77
C TYR A 118 14.01 0.35 -7.49
N ARG A 119 14.48 1.11 -8.48
CA ARG A 119 13.63 1.99 -9.30
C ARG A 119 12.59 1.19 -10.06
N GLU A 120 13.01 0.15 -10.76
CA GLU A 120 12.11 -0.77 -11.47
C GLU A 120 11.09 -1.40 -10.50
N SER A 121 11.53 -1.82 -9.31
CA SER A 121 10.61 -2.38 -8.31
C SER A 121 9.61 -1.35 -7.78
N TRP A 122 10.01 -0.09 -7.64
CA TRP A 122 9.13 0.99 -7.19
C TRP A 122 8.10 1.31 -8.28
N GLU A 123 8.56 1.47 -9.52
CA GLU A 123 7.72 1.74 -10.68
C GLU A 123 6.73 0.60 -10.90
N GLN A 124 7.19 -0.64 -10.89
CA GLN A 124 6.32 -1.82 -11.02
C GLN A 124 5.25 -1.84 -9.92
N GLN A 125 5.63 -1.60 -8.65
CA GLN A 125 4.65 -1.60 -7.56
C GLN A 125 3.64 -0.45 -7.70
N ALA A 126 4.09 0.75 -8.10
CA ALA A 126 3.18 1.88 -8.34
C ALA A 126 2.17 1.55 -9.46
N HIS A 127 2.64 0.95 -10.55
CA HIS A 127 1.80 0.52 -11.66
C HIS A 127 0.82 -0.60 -11.26
N SER A 128 1.26 -1.58 -10.47
CA SER A 128 0.39 -2.63 -9.93
C SER A 128 -0.71 -2.08 -9.02
N LEU A 129 -0.37 -1.10 -8.16
CA LEU A 129 -1.36 -0.40 -7.33
C LEU A 129 -2.38 0.36 -8.20
N LEU A 130 -1.91 1.08 -9.22
CA LEU A 130 -2.78 1.81 -10.16
C LEU A 130 -3.75 0.86 -10.89
N ALA A 131 -3.26 -0.25 -11.43
CA ALA A 131 -4.09 -1.26 -12.09
C ALA A 131 -5.21 -1.75 -11.17
N THR A 132 -4.87 -2.14 -9.94
CA THR A 132 -5.86 -2.62 -8.97
C THR A 132 -6.82 -1.53 -8.52
N LEU A 133 -6.35 -0.29 -8.33
CA LEU A 133 -7.21 0.84 -7.97
C LEU A 133 -8.24 1.15 -9.08
N HIS A 134 -7.83 1.13 -10.35
CA HIS A 134 -8.73 1.29 -11.48
C HIS A 134 -9.77 0.18 -11.57
N ARG A 135 -9.40 -1.08 -11.32
CA ARG A 135 -10.38 -2.18 -11.26
C ARG A 135 -11.36 -2.00 -10.10
N LEU A 136 -10.87 -1.60 -8.92
CA LEU A 136 -11.73 -1.36 -7.76
C LEU A 136 -12.71 -0.21 -8.00
N LEU A 137 -12.29 0.88 -8.65
CA LEU A 137 -13.20 1.95 -9.07
C LEU A 137 -14.27 1.45 -10.04
N GLY A 138 -13.89 0.68 -11.06
CA GLY A 138 -14.87 0.13 -12.02
C GLY A 138 -15.95 -0.71 -11.33
N ARG A 139 -15.59 -1.41 -10.26
CA ARG A 139 -16.54 -2.14 -9.42
C ARG A 139 -17.40 -1.23 -8.54
N LEU A 140 -16.78 -0.21 -7.92
CA LEU A 140 -17.48 0.75 -7.06
C LEU A 140 -18.47 1.61 -7.85
N TYR A 141 -18.15 1.91 -9.11
CA TYR A 141 -18.90 2.79 -9.99
C TYR A 141 -19.63 2.05 -11.12
N GLU A 142 -19.80 0.74 -10.98
CA GLU A 142 -20.55 -0.08 -11.93
C GLU A 142 -21.95 0.52 -12.20
N GLY A 143 -22.22 0.82 -13.47
CA GLY A 143 -23.47 1.43 -13.92
C GLY A 143 -23.54 2.96 -13.75
N ALA A 144 -22.51 3.61 -13.20
CA ALA A 144 -22.41 5.07 -13.06
C ALA A 144 -21.36 5.70 -14.00
N GLU A 145 -20.38 4.93 -14.48
CA GLU A 145 -19.42 5.37 -15.49
C GLU A 145 -20.01 5.29 -16.89
N THR A 146 -19.85 6.35 -17.69
CA THR A 146 -20.26 6.36 -19.10
C THR A 146 -19.32 5.53 -19.98
N GLU A 147 -18.01 5.57 -19.68
CA GLU A 147 -16.99 4.75 -20.33
C GLU A 147 -16.08 4.12 -19.27
N PRO A 148 -16.06 2.78 -19.15
CA PRO A 148 -15.17 2.12 -18.21
C PRO A 148 -13.71 2.31 -18.66
N LEU A 149 -12.98 3.14 -17.93
CA LEU A 149 -11.55 3.37 -18.17
C LEU A 149 -10.74 2.17 -17.69
N HIS A 150 -10.12 1.46 -18.63
CA HIS A 150 -9.14 0.42 -18.34
C HIS A 150 -7.74 1.03 -18.19
N TYR A 151 -6.99 0.48 -17.24
CA TYR A 151 -5.62 0.91 -17.02
C TYR A 151 -4.68 0.15 -17.95
N ASP A 152 -4.10 0.83 -18.93
CA ASP A 152 -3.20 0.22 -19.93
C ASP A 152 -1.71 0.31 -19.57
N GLY A 153 -1.38 0.54 -18.29
CA GLY A 153 0.01 0.60 -17.83
C GLY A 153 0.68 -0.77 -17.69
N PRO A 154 2.01 -0.79 -17.46
CA PRO A 154 2.80 -2.03 -17.41
C PRO A 154 2.58 -2.90 -16.16
N GLY A 155 1.74 -2.44 -15.22
CA GLY A 155 1.54 -3.10 -13.92
C GLY A 155 0.48 -4.19 -13.98
N GLU A 156 0.84 -5.39 -13.52
CA GLU A 156 -0.16 -6.42 -13.22
C GLU A 156 -0.87 -6.12 -11.91
N GLU A 157 -2.14 -6.49 -11.81
CA GLU A 157 -2.90 -6.28 -10.59
C GLU A 157 -2.29 -7.00 -9.38
N VAL A 158 -2.36 -6.34 -8.22
CA VAL A 158 -1.99 -6.91 -6.93
C VAL A 158 -2.88 -8.14 -6.63
N PRO A 159 -2.29 -9.28 -6.24
CA PRO A 159 -3.04 -10.49 -5.90
C PRO A 159 -3.77 -10.31 -4.55
N LEU A 160 -4.94 -9.68 -4.60
CA LEU A 160 -5.76 -9.44 -3.42
C LEU A 160 -6.28 -10.76 -2.83
N PRO A 161 -6.40 -10.87 -1.49
CA PRO A 161 -6.96 -12.05 -0.85
C PRO A 161 -8.37 -12.36 -1.38
N PRO A 162 -8.76 -13.64 -1.48
CA PRO A 162 -10.11 -14.00 -1.90
C PRO A 162 -11.14 -13.44 -0.91
N SER A 163 -12.26 -12.94 -1.44
CA SER A 163 -13.40 -12.51 -0.60
C SER A 163 -14.03 -13.73 0.06
N ARG A 164 -14.00 -13.80 1.39
CA ARG A 164 -14.72 -14.84 2.16
C ARG A 164 -16.23 -14.56 2.31
N ARG A 165 -16.70 -13.40 1.83
CA ARG A 165 -18.08 -12.93 2.00
C ARG A 165 -18.82 -13.09 0.67
N GLU A 166 -19.88 -13.89 0.66
CA GLU A 166 -20.73 -14.17 -0.50
C GLU A 166 -21.77 -13.05 -0.74
N GLU A 167 -22.08 -12.25 0.29
CA GLU A 167 -23.05 -11.15 0.20
C GLU A 167 -22.55 -9.96 -0.63
N GLN A 168 -23.36 -9.50 -1.57
CA GLN A 168 -23.03 -8.42 -2.51
C GLN A 168 -22.67 -7.10 -1.81
N ALA A 169 -23.47 -6.66 -0.83
CA ALA A 169 -23.22 -5.43 -0.07
C ALA A 169 -21.90 -5.49 0.73
N ALA A 170 -21.62 -6.64 1.35
CA ALA A 170 -20.35 -6.87 2.04
C ALA A 170 -19.17 -6.85 1.07
N SER A 171 -19.40 -7.29 -0.16
CA SER A 171 -18.41 -7.33 -1.22
C SER A 171 -18.10 -5.93 -1.79
N LEU A 172 -19.08 -5.03 -1.87
CA LEU A 172 -18.90 -3.61 -2.22
C LEU A 172 -18.15 -2.83 -1.14
N LEU A 173 -18.50 -3.04 0.13
CA LEU A 173 -17.79 -2.44 1.27
C LEU A 173 -16.32 -2.88 1.31
N LEU A 174 -16.06 -4.18 1.04
CA LEU A 174 -14.70 -4.70 0.94
C LEU A 174 -13.93 -4.04 -0.23
N ALA A 175 -14.56 -3.83 -1.38
CA ALA A 175 -13.94 -3.14 -2.50
C ALA A 175 -13.54 -1.70 -2.12
N LYS A 176 -14.43 -0.97 -1.44
CA LYS A 176 -14.16 0.38 -0.94
C LYS A 176 -13.01 0.39 0.07
N HIS A 177 -13.03 -0.56 0.99
CA HIS A 177 -12.00 -0.69 2.03
C HIS A 177 -10.62 -0.95 1.42
N ARG A 178 -10.54 -1.87 0.46
CA ARG A 178 -9.31 -2.14 -0.29
C ARG A 178 -8.85 -0.95 -1.13
N PHE A 179 -9.78 -0.23 -1.74
CA PHE A 179 -9.44 0.98 -2.50
C PHE A 179 -8.74 2.00 -1.60
N ALA A 180 -9.31 2.27 -0.41
CA ALA A 180 -8.71 3.18 0.57
C ALA A 180 -7.31 2.70 1.02
N ALA A 181 -7.13 1.42 1.33
CA ALA A 181 -5.84 0.87 1.75
C ALA A 181 -4.76 1.00 0.66
N LEU A 182 -5.09 0.63 -0.58
CA LEU A 182 -4.13 0.70 -1.70
C LEU A 182 -3.83 2.15 -2.12
N ALA A 183 -4.81 3.06 -2.05
CA ALA A 183 -4.59 4.48 -2.27
C ALA A 183 -3.61 5.03 -1.22
N LYS A 184 -3.79 4.67 0.06
CA LYS A 184 -2.85 5.01 1.14
C LYS A 184 -1.47 4.44 0.92
N CYS A 185 -1.34 3.22 0.40
CA CYS A 185 -0.04 2.64 0.02
C CYS A 185 0.66 3.51 -1.02
N LEU A 186 -0.06 3.93 -2.07
CA LEU A 186 0.49 4.78 -3.12
C LEU A 186 0.87 6.17 -2.57
N CYS A 187 0.04 6.77 -1.71
CA CYS A 187 0.37 7.99 -0.98
C CYS A 187 1.67 7.84 -0.17
N ARG A 188 1.86 6.72 0.53
CA ARG A 188 3.08 6.44 1.30
C ARG A 188 4.29 6.27 0.40
N MET A 189 4.16 5.58 -0.73
CA MET A 189 5.24 5.48 -1.71
C MET A 189 5.67 6.83 -2.28
N LEU A 190 4.74 7.77 -2.46
CA LEU A 190 5.03 9.12 -2.94
C LEU A 190 5.67 10.02 -1.86
N ARG A 191 5.30 9.82 -0.58
CA ARG A 191 5.75 10.67 0.54
C ARG A 191 7.07 10.20 1.17
N ASN A 192 7.39 8.92 1.09
CA ASN A 192 8.58 8.35 1.70
C ASN A 192 9.84 8.65 0.87
N ASP A 193 10.96 8.91 1.55
CA ASP A 193 12.26 8.95 0.89
C ASP A 193 12.66 7.54 0.44
N PHE A 194 12.89 7.36 -0.86
CA PHE A 194 13.24 6.09 -1.46
C PHE A 194 14.76 5.93 -1.69
N GLY A 195 15.58 6.91 -1.27
CA GLY A 195 17.04 6.88 -1.37
C GLY A 195 17.60 6.89 -2.81
N THR A 196 16.75 6.73 -3.83
CA THR A 196 17.09 6.82 -5.25
C THR A 196 15.97 7.55 -6.01
N PRO A 197 16.29 8.34 -7.04
CA PRO A 197 15.27 8.96 -7.90
C PRO A 197 14.44 7.91 -8.64
N VAL A 198 13.12 8.09 -8.69
CA VAL A 198 12.15 7.19 -9.38
C VAL A 198 11.32 7.97 -10.39
N ALA A 199 10.85 7.32 -11.45
CA ALA A 199 9.88 7.93 -12.36
C ALA A 199 8.46 7.77 -11.81
N VAL A 200 7.92 8.86 -11.27
CA VAL A 200 6.52 8.87 -10.80
C VAL A 200 5.58 8.85 -12.00
N PRO A 201 4.62 7.90 -12.11
CA PRO A 201 3.63 7.84 -13.18
C PRO A 201 2.52 8.89 -12.97
N ALA A 202 2.89 10.17 -13.00
CA ALA A 202 2.03 11.29 -12.61
C ALA A 202 0.75 11.37 -13.45
N GLN A 203 0.83 11.13 -14.76
CA GLN A 203 -0.34 11.11 -15.64
C GLN A 203 -1.34 10.04 -15.21
N ALA A 204 -0.88 8.80 -15.01
CA ALA A 204 -1.75 7.70 -14.58
C ALA A 204 -2.40 7.95 -13.20
N ILE A 205 -1.67 8.56 -12.27
CA ILE A 205 -2.22 8.96 -10.97
C ILE A 205 -3.30 10.04 -11.16
N LEU A 206 -3.06 11.03 -12.01
CA LEU A 206 -4.04 12.08 -12.32
C LEU A 206 -5.27 11.50 -13.03
N ASP A 207 -5.12 10.56 -13.95
CA ASP A 207 -6.23 9.90 -14.63
C ASP A 207 -7.09 9.11 -13.64
N LEU A 208 -6.48 8.42 -12.68
CA LEU A 208 -7.20 7.77 -11.57
C LEU A 208 -7.97 8.79 -10.73
N VAL A 209 -7.35 9.92 -10.37
CA VAL A 209 -8.00 10.99 -9.58
C VAL A 209 -9.16 11.63 -10.35
N CYS A 210 -8.96 11.96 -11.63
CA CYS A 210 -10.00 12.47 -12.51
C CYS A 210 -11.19 11.51 -12.56
N ARG A 211 -10.93 10.22 -12.85
CA ARG A 211 -11.96 9.18 -12.89
C ARG A 211 -12.70 9.05 -11.56
N ALA A 212 -11.96 9.07 -10.45
CA ALA A 212 -12.56 8.96 -9.12
C ALA A 212 -13.52 10.12 -8.81
N LEU A 213 -13.22 11.34 -9.28
CA LEU A 213 -13.98 12.57 -8.99
C LEU A 213 -15.06 12.89 -10.04
N ASP A 214 -15.02 12.26 -11.21
CA ASP A 214 -15.99 12.49 -12.31
C ASP A 214 -17.38 11.94 -11.98
N VAL A 215 -17.44 10.86 -11.20
CA VAL A 215 -18.70 10.26 -10.77
C VAL A 215 -19.33 11.09 -9.64
N SER A 216 -20.62 11.41 -9.79
CA SER A 216 -21.38 12.17 -8.79
C SER A 216 -22.68 11.46 -8.44
N VAL A 217 -23.37 11.92 -7.39
CA VAL A 217 -24.71 11.44 -7.03
C VAL A 217 -25.69 11.52 -8.22
N LYS A 218 -25.47 12.44 -9.17
CA LYS A 218 -26.32 12.60 -10.36
C LYS A 218 -26.16 11.48 -11.39
N SER A 219 -24.99 10.84 -11.45
CA SER A 219 -24.73 9.73 -12.37
C SER A 219 -25.06 8.36 -11.78
N MET A 220 -25.49 8.30 -10.52
CA MET A 220 -25.84 7.04 -9.85
C MET A 220 -27.33 6.72 -9.93
N SER A 221 -27.63 5.43 -10.13
CA SER A 221 -28.99 4.89 -10.00
C SER A 221 -29.45 4.92 -8.55
N TRP A 222 -30.75 5.10 -8.32
CA TRP A 222 -31.38 4.98 -7.00
C TRP A 222 -31.82 3.54 -6.65
N PHE A 223 -31.68 2.60 -7.60
CA PHE A 223 -32.12 1.23 -7.45
C PHE A 223 -30.94 0.28 -7.15
N GLY A 224 -31.25 -0.88 -6.55
CA GLY A 224 -30.26 -1.89 -6.20
C GLY A 224 -29.20 -1.34 -5.23
N ASP A 225 -27.93 -1.54 -5.55
CA ASP A 225 -26.79 -1.07 -4.74
C ASP A 225 -26.51 0.45 -4.85
N GLY A 226 -27.31 1.17 -5.64
CA GLY A 226 -27.17 2.61 -5.89
C GLY A 226 -27.05 3.49 -4.63
N PRO A 227 -27.97 3.38 -3.65
CA PRO A 227 -27.88 4.13 -2.39
C PRO A 227 -26.60 3.87 -1.60
N LEU A 228 -26.11 2.62 -1.59
CA LEU A 228 -24.87 2.28 -0.91
C LEU A 228 -23.67 2.89 -1.62
N ARG A 229 -23.62 2.85 -2.97
CA ARG A 229 -22.57 3.53 -3.75
C ARG A 229 -22.55 5.03 -3.50
N MET A 230 -23.71 5.68 -3.46
CA MET A 230 -23.84 7.11 -3.14
C MET A 230 -23.32 7.43 -1.74
N LEU A 231 -23.56 6.56 -0.75
CA LEU A 231 -23.05 6.73 0.61
C LEU A 231 -21.51 6.61 0.69
N LEU A 232 -20.92 5.76 -0.14
CA LEU A 232 -19.47 5.52 -0.16
C LEU A 232 -18.70 6.59 -0.95
N LEU A 233 -19.37 7.27 -1.88
CA LEU A 233 -18.78 8.22 -2.83
C LEU A 233 -17.93 9.33 -2.16
N PRO A 234 -18.40 10.04 -1.11
CA PRO A 234 -17.58 11.08 -0.48
C PRO A 234 -16.27 10.52 0.08
N SER A 235 -16.30 9.31 0.64
CA SER A 235 -15.08 8.68 1.14
C SER A 235 -14.13 8.29 0.01
N ILE A 236 -14.62 7.87 -1.15
CA ILE A 236 -13.76 7.58 -2.31
C ILE A 236 -13.09 8.85 -2.82
N HIS A 237 -13.85 9.96 -2.90
CA HIS A 237 -13.33 11.27 -3.31
C HIS A 237 -12.25 11.78 -2.35
N LEU A 238 -12.43 11.62 -1.04
CA LEU A 238 -11.42 12.00 -0.06
C LEU A 238 -10.10 11.24 -0.26
N GLU A 239 -10.15 9.92 -0.47
CA GLU A 239 -8.94 9.13 -0.71
C GLU A 239 -8.25 9.52 -2.03
N ALA A 240 -9.02 9.89 -3.07
CA ALA A 240 -8.47 10.41 -4.32
C ALA A 240 -7.81 11.80 -4.16
N LEU A 241 -8.41 12.69 -3.36
CA LEU A 241 -7.85 14.01 -3.06
C LEU A 241 -6.58 13.90 -2.20
N ASP A 242 -6.52 12.96 -1.25
CA ASP A 242 -5.31 12.67 -0.48
C ASP A 242 -4.16 12.19 -1.39
N LEU A 243 -4.49 11.39 -2.40
CA LEU A 243 -3.54 10.94 -3.42
C LEU A 243 -3.06 12.09 -4.30
N LEU A 244 -3.96 12.98 -4.72
CA LEU A 244 -3.61 14.20 -5.44
C LEU A 244 -2.67 15.08 -4.61
N ALA A 245 -2.97 15.29 -3.32
CA ALA A 245 -2.12 16.05 -2.42
C ALA A 245 -0.74 15.40 -2.27
N ALA A 246 -0.67 14.08 -2.12
CA ALA A 246 0.60 13.35 -2.08
C ALA A 246 1.42 13.51 -3.38
N LEU A 247 0.77 13.45 -4.54
CA LEU A 247 1.43 13.67 -5.84
C LEU A 247 1.96 15.10 -5.97
N ILE A 248 1.18 16.10 -5.58
CA ILE A 248 1.58 17.52 -5.62
C ILE A 248 2.80 17.75 -4.75
N LEU A 249 2.80 17.22 -3.52
CA LEU A 249 3.94 17.35 -2.61
C LEU A 249 5.19 16.62 -3.14
N ALA A 250 5.04 15.45 -3.74
CA ALA A 250 6.16 14.66 -4.25
C ALA A 250 6.77 15.25 -5.55
N CYS A 251 5.92 15.72 -6.46
CA CYS A 251 6.35 16.16 -7.79
C CYS A 251 6.57 17.68 -7.89
N GLY A 252 5.85 18.48 -7.10
CA GLY A 252 5.99 19.93 -7.03
C GLY A 252 5.89 20.61 -8.42
N PRO A 253 6.81 21.53 -8.76
CA PRO A 253 6.81 22.24 -10.05
C PRO A 253 6.87 21.32 -11.29
N ARG A 254 7.32 20.07 -11.14
CA ARG A 254 7.35 19.10 -12.26
C ARG A 254 5.96 18.73 -12.77
N LEU A 255 4.90 19.09 -12.03
CA LEU A 255 3.52 18.90 -12.43
C LEU A 255 2.97 19.97 -13.38
N VAL A 256 3.70 21.06 -13.63
CA VAL A 256 3.21 22.17 -14.50
C VAL A 256 2.79 21.67 -15.89
N ARG A 257 3.50 20.69 -16.46
CA ARG A 257 3.15 20.05 -17.74
C ARG A 257 1.80 19.32 -17.73
N PHE A 258 1.27 18.99 -16.55
CA PHE A 258 -0.04 18.37 -16.35
C PHE A 258 -1.11 19.40 -15.95
N GLY A 259 -0.84 20.70 -16.08
CA GLY A 259 -1.76 21.77 -15.67
C GLY A 259 -3.17 21.63 -16.26
N GLY A 260 -3.30 21.18 -17.52
CA GLY A 260 -4.61 20.95 -18.13
C GLY A 260 -5.42 19.82 -17.47
N ALA A 261 -4.77 18.78 -16.94
CA ALA A 261 -5.45 17.75 -16.15
C ALA A 261 -5.86 18.31 -14.78
N LEU A 262 -4.96 19.02 -14.09
CA LEU A 262 -5.21 19.63 -12.79
C LEU A 262 -6.34 20.66 -12.82
N CYS A 263 -6.40 21.51 -13.86
CA CYS A 263 -7.46 22.51 -14.00
C CYS A 263 -8.84 21.88 -14.24
N ARG A 264 -8.91 20.66 -14.78
CA ARG A 264 -10.19 19.94 -14.98
C ARG A 264 -10.74 19.36 -13.67
N LEU A 265 -9.90 19.13 -12.66
CA LEU A 265 -10.31 18.56 -11.38
C LEU A 265 -11.13 19.51 -10.52
N PHE A 266 -10.97 20.82 -10.71
CA PHE A 266 -11.67 21.84 -9.96
C PHE A 266 -12.60 22.59 -10.91
N PRO A 267 -13.93 22.44 -10.78
CA PRO A 267 -14.85 23.26 -11.57
C PRO A 267 -14.56 24.74 -11.29
N GLN A 268 -14.46 25.52 -12.38
CA GLN A 268 -14.28 26.97 -12.33
C GLN A 268 -15.53 27.68 -11.83
#